data_AF-A0A2V9PDS5-F1
#
_entry.id   AF-A0A2V9PDS5-F1
#
_cell.length_a   1.000
_cell.length_b   1.000
_cell.length_c   1.000
_cell.angle_alpha   90.00
_cell.angle_beta   90.00
_cell.angle_gamma   90.00
#
_symmetry.space_group_name_H-M   'P 1'
#
loop_
_entity.id
_entity.type
_entity.pdbx_description
1 polymer ?
#
loop_
_entity_poly.entity_id
_entity_poly.type
_entity_poly.pdbx_seq_one_letter_code
_entity_poly.pdbx_strand_id
1 'polypeptide(L)'
;MSSSSSQRTDFSLDVMGRYICNGLDEAIRSTDRNLDPEAKQFDYIVIGGGSFGSVFASHIFNLDQTRAHRILVLEAGPFLFPEHVQNLPPSLDTGEVWGVPWNSDSPKPWNREFPGLAFCLGGRSLFWGGWSPYFIDSEIVSPPWPATVRRDLMTPVLPTGTPIHSYLDQAAEQLGTSDPNDFVHADLHNELETILFNGLSARPSAADPKLKGNRGTLAVAKDLEAPIAVQSTSPRAGFFPFNKFNGVQLLIRAARLAQSEAEQSVVGGPEQKNVKKRLMVVPHAHLIRLERSGRRVTRIVTNQGSVDVPYQGKVFLGLGTIENTRLALETLPNQRGLIGKNLMAHLRSNLTIRIPKSSLSPAVRAIKELAVSALFVKGIHQHTDGTPGHFHLQITASGVGALGMNSEAELFKKIPNIDELDRFNDLTDDWIVITIRGIGEMLGDKTSPDPLNRVILDNLGP
;
A
#
# COMPACT_ATOMS: atom_id res chain seq x y z
N MET A 1 6.63 4.58 -31.82
CA MET A 1 6.42 5.88 -31.15
C MET A 1 5.09 5.83 -30.45
N SER A 2 5.00 6.34 -29.22
CA SER A 2 3.74 6.41 -28.50
C SER A 2 2.79 7.46 -29.09
N SER A 3 1.48 7.20 -29.03
CA SER A 3 0.45 8.10 -29.57
C SER A 3 0.35 9.38 -28.75
N SER A 4 0.44 10.56 -29.36
CA SER A 4 0.28 11.85 -28.65
C SER A 4 -1.17 12.20 -28.28
N SER A 5 -2.14 11.44 -28.78
CA SER A 5 -3.57 11.55 -28.46
C SER A 5 -4.11 10.29 -27.79
N SER A 6 -5.27 10.42 -27.14
CA SER A 6 -5.97 9.26 -26.56
C SER A 6 -6.30 8.24 -27.65
N GLN A 7 -6.15 6.96 -27.31
CA GLN A 7 -6.40 5.86 -28.24
C GLN A 7 -7.82 5.33 -28.05
N ARG A 8 -8.48 4.96 -29.15
CA ARG A 8 -9.76 4.25 -29.11
C ARG A 8 -9.52 2.75 -29.12
N THR A 9 -10.15 2.05 -28.20
CA THR A 9 -10.31 0.58 -28.21
C THR A 9 -11.73 0.24 -28.67
N ASP A 10 -12.05 -1.04 -28.78
CA ASP A 10 -13.42 -1.50 -29.06
C ASP A 10 -14.41 -1.09 -27.97
N PHE A 11 -13.94 -0.77 -26.77
CA PHE A 11 -14.77 -0.52 -25.60
C PHE A 11 -14.70 0.93 -25.09
N SER A 12 -13.60 1.65 -25.31
CA SER A 12 -13.34 2.90 -24.61
C SER A 12 -12.39 3.85 -25.37
N LEU A 13 -12.37 5.11 -24.92
CA LEU A 13 -11.34 6.08 -25.27
C LEU A 13 -10.39 6.20 -24.08
N ASP A 14 -9.11 5.89 -24.29
CA ASP A 14 -8.09 5.90 -23.24
C ASP A 14 -7.60 7.34 -22.95
N VAL A 15 -8.49 8.13 -22.35
CA VAL A 15 -8.17 9.47 -21.86
C VAL A 15 -7.23 9.38 -20.67
N MET A 16 -7.53 8.49 -19.72
CA MET A 16 -6.75 8.39 -18.49
C MET A 16 -5.32 7.94 -18.77
N GLY A 17 -5.12 6.84 -19.49
CA GLY A 17 -3.80 6.34 -19.84
C GLY A 17 -2.98 7.39 -20.57
N ARG A 18 -3.52 8.03 -21.62
CA ARG A 18 -2.76 9.07 -22.34
C ARG A 18 -2.41 10.30 -21.48
N TYR A 19 -3.35 10.81 -20.68
CA TYR A 19 -3.14 12.07 -19.96
C TYR A 19 -2.43 11.90 -18.61
N ILE A 20 -2.22 10.65 -18.16
CA ILE A 20 -1.43 10.31 -16.98
C ILE A 20 -0.06 9.75 -17.37
N CYS A 21 0.00 8.91 -18.39
CA CYS A 21 1.19 8.16 -18.77
C CYS A 21 1.97 8.79 -19.93
N ASN A 22 3.16 8.24 -20.15
CA ASN A 22 4.13 8.61 -21.18
C ASN A 22 4.70 7.36 -21.85
N GLY A 23 5.05 7.50 -23.12
CA GLY A 23 5.90 6.51 -23.78
C GLY A 23 7.33 6.59 -23.27
N LEU A 24 8.06 5.47 -23.27
CA LEU A 24 9.50 5.52 -23.01
C LEU A 24 10.23 6.35 -24.06
N ASP A 25 9.77 6.30 -25.31
CA ASP A 25 10.29 7.12 -26.40
C ASP A 25 10.06 8.61 -26.18
N GLU A 26 8.89 9.01 -25.65
CA GLU A 26 8.61 10.40 -25.25
C GLU A 26 9.55 10.86 -24.12
N ALA A 27 9.72 10.00 -23.11
CA ALA A 27 10.60 10.29 -21.98
C ALA A 27 12.04 10.46 -22.45
N ILE A 28 12.58 9.52 -23.23
CA ILE A 28 13.96 9.59 -23.76
C ILE A 28 14.14 10.81 -24.67
N ARG A 29 13.22 11.03 -25.63
CA ARG A 29 13.29 12.20 -26.54
C ARG A 29 13.31 13.52 -25.78
N SER A 30 12.55 13.63 -24.69
CA SER A 30 12.52 14.84 -23.85
C SER A 30 13.84 15.16 -23.12
N THR A 31 14.83 14.27 -23.21
CA THR A 31 16.17 14.45 -22.62
C THR A 31 17.25 14.75 -23.67
N ASP A 32 16.92 14.69 -24.96
CA ASP A 32 17.89 14.85 -26.04
C ASP A 32 18.16 16.33 -26.35
N ARG A 33 19.35 16.79 -25.97
CA ARG A 33 19.80 18.18 -26.18
C ARG A 33 20.08 18.53 -27.64
N ASN A 34 20.20 17.54 -28.52
CA ASN A 34 20.32 17.78 -29.95
C ASN A 34 18.97 18.11 -30.58
N LEU A 35 17.87 17.66 -29.97
CA LEU A 35 16.51 17.96 -30.42
C LEU A 35 15.97 19.25 -29.77
N ASP A 36 16.27 19.47 -28.49
CA ASP A 36 15.88 20.68 -27.78
C ASP A 36 17.02 21.12 -26.84
N PRO A 37 17.63 22.31 -27.02
CA PRO A 37 18.75 22.76 -26.20
C PRO A 37 18.41 22.90 -24.70
N GLU A 38 17.13 23.04 -24.37
CA GLU A 38 16.62 23.14 -23.00
C GLU A 38 16.31 21.77 -22.37
N ALA A 39 16.47 20.66 -23.11
CA ALA A 39 16.30 19.31 -22.61
C ALA A 39 17.24 19.02 -21.43
N LYS A 40 16.68 18.39 -20.39
CA LYS A 40 17.38 17.99 -19.17
C LYS A 40 17.19 16.50 -18.92
N GLN A 41 18.15 15.84 -18.30
CA GLN A 41 17.97 14.44 -17.87
C GLN A 41 17.04 14.34 -16.66
N PHE A 42 16.63 13.12 -16.30
CA PHE A 42 15.86 12.86 -15.08
C PHE A 42 16.78 12.75 -13.86
N ASP A 43 16.53 13.55 -12.84
CA ASP A 43 17.30 13.58 -11.60
C ASP A 43 16.90 12.42 -10.67
N TYR A 44 15.62 12.09 -10.64
CA TYR A 44 15.06 11.03 -9.81
C TYR A 44 14.36 10.00 -10.67
N ILE A 45 14.83 8.75 -10.63
CA ILE A 45 14.22 7.64 -11.38
C ILE A 45 13.68 6.61 -10.39
N VAL A 46 12.37 6.47 -10.35
CA VAL A 46 11.64 5.53 -9.50
C VAL A 46 11.29 4.31 -10.33
N ILE A 47 11.78 3.15 -9.92
CA ILE A 47 11.53 1.87 -10.56
C ILE A 47 10.45 1.15 -9.76
N GLY A 48 9.31 0.87 -10.38
CA GLY A 48 8.07 0.42 -9.74
C GLY A 48 7.18 1.62 -9.43
N GLY A 49 6.10 1.77 -10.19
CA GLY A 49 5.02 2.73 -9.98
C GLY A 49 3.89 2.17 -9.12
N GLY A 50 4.14 1.10 -8.36
CA GLY A 50 3.22 0.52 -7.40
C GLY A 50 2.94 1.43 -6.19
N SER A 51 2.56 0.82 -5.06
CA SER A 51 2.04 1.54 -3.88
C SER A 51 3.01 2.58 -3.33
N PHE A 52 4.23 2.16 -2.99
CA PHE A 52 5.25 3.07 -2.43
C PHE A 52 5.88 3.95 -3.51
N GLY A 53 6.09 3.44 -4.73
CA GLY A 53 6.68 4.23 -5.81
C GLY A 53 5.82 5.41 -6.22
N SER A 54 4.50 5.21 -6.32
CA SER A 54 3.53 6.28 -6.56
C SER A 54 3.57 7.34 -5.45
N VAL A 55 3.49 6.92 -4.17
CA VAL A 55 3.53 7.85 -3.03
C VAL A 55 4.84 8.62 -3.00
N PHE A 56 5.97 7.93 -3.17
CA PHE A 56 7.30 8.53 -3.13
C PHE A 56 7.49 9.56 -4.25
N ALA A 57 7.17 9.21 -5.50
CA ALA A 57 7.29 10.11 -6.65
C ALA A 57 6.44 11.38 -6.48
N SER A 58 5.19 11.22 -6.02
CA SER A 58 4.31 12.37 -5.74
C SER A 58 4.82 13.21 -4.58
N HIS A 59 5.38 12.59 -3.54
CA HIS A 59 5.91 13.31 -2.38
C HIS A 59 7.12 14.17 -2.77
N ILE A 60 8.12 13.60 -3.44
CA ILE A 60 9.30 14.37 -3.88
C ILE A 60 8.93 15.44 -4.92
N PHE A 61 7.94 15.18 -5.77
CA PHE A 61 7.39 16.18 -6.69
C PHE A 61 6.80 17.38 -5.93
N ASN A 62 6.07 17.15 -4.84
CA ASN A 62 5.47 18.21 -4.04
C ASN A 62 6.50 18.93 -3.14
N LEU A 63 7.53 18.23 -2.67
CA LEU A 63 8.60 18.84 -1.87
C LEU A 63 9.50 19.76 -2.71
N ASP A 64 9.67 19.49 -4.01
CA ASP A 64 10.48 20.33 -4.90
C ASP A 64 9.78 21.65 -5.28
N GLN A 65 9.75 22.58 -4.34
CA GLN A 65 9.21 23.93 -4.53
C GLN A 65 9.96 24.73 -5.60
N THR A 66 11.25 24.42 -5.82
CA THR A 66 12.07 25.08 -6.85
C THR A 66 11.77 24.58 -8.26
N ARG A 67 11.07 23.44 -8.38
CA ARG A 67 10.80 22.74 -9.64
C ARG A 67 12.08 22.46 -10.43
N ALA A 68 13.18 22.26 -9.72
CA ALA A 68 14.50 22.10 -10.31
C ALA A 68 14.73 20.68 -10.85
N HIS A 69 14.01 19.69 -10.32
CA HIS A 69 14.27 18.28 -10.58
C HIS A 69 13.21 17.65 -11.48
N ARG A 70 13.66 16.80 -12.40
CA ARG A 70 12.81 15.93 -13.22
C ARG A 70 12.75 14.52 -12.64
N ILE A 71 11.55 13.96 -12.60
CA ILE A 71 11.24 12.65 -12.04
C ILE A 71 10.72 11.73 -13.14
N LEU A 72 11.23 10.50 -13.21
CA LEU A 72 10.74 9.44 -14.08
C LEU A 72 10.25 8.27 -13.23
N VAL A 73 9.03 7.81 -13.46
CA VAL A 73 8.48 6.59 -12.87
C VAL A 73 8.40 5.53 -13.96
N LEU A 74 8.99 4.37 -13.73
CA LEU A 74 8.94 3.20 -14.62
C LEU A 74 8.11 2.12 -13.95
N GLU A 75 7.03 1.66 -14.57
CA GLU A 75 6.17 0.59 -14.05
C GLU A 75 6.09 -0.55 -15.06
N ALA A 76 6.25 -1.79 -14.60
CA ALA A 76 6.22 -2.97 -15.46
C ALA A 76 4.82 -3.25 -16.02
N GLY A 77 3.77 -2.92 -15.27
CA GLY A 77 2.39 -3.09 -15.68
C GLY A 77 1.72 -1.88 -16.33
N PRO A 78 0.44 -2.01 -16.72
CA PRO A 78 -0.37 -0.93 -17.27
C PRO A 78 -0.83 0.08 -16.21
N PHE A 79 -1.42 1.18 -16.69
CA PHE A 79 -2.44 1.91 -15.93
C PHE A 79 -3.76 1.12 -16.01
N LEU A 80 -4.26 0.63 -14.87
CA LEU A 80 -5.47 -0.19 -14.81
C LEU A 80 -6.68 0.61 -14.30
N PHE A 81 -6.62 1.05 -13.05
CA PHE A 81 -7.71 1.76 -12.39
C PHE A 81 -7.24 3.12 -11.85
N PRO A 82 -8.12 4.14 -11.85
CA PRO A 82 -7.81 5.44 -11.28
C PRO A 82 -7.99 5.50 -9.75
N GLU A 83 -8.41 4.39 -9.13
CA GLU A 83 -8.97 4.37 -7.78
C GLU A 83 -8.97 2.93 -7.24
N HIS A 84 -8.97 2.76 -5.91
CA HIS A 84 -9.11 1.47 -5.23
C HIS A 84 -10.34 0.69 -5.71
N VAL A 85 -10.23 -0.63 -5.88
CA VAL A 85 -11.31 -1.46 -6.47
C VAL A 85 -12.63 -1.40 -5.69
N GLN A 86 -12.58 -1.29 -4.36
CA GLN A 86 -13.80 -1.14 -3.54
C GLN A 86 -14.54 0.20 -3.70
N ASN A 87 -13.90 1.21 -4.32
CA ASN A 87 -14.57 2.45 -4.70
C ASN A 87 -15.19 2.37 -6.10
N LEU A 88 -14.89 1.31 -6.86
CA LEU A 88 -15.47 1.03 -8.18
C LEU A 88 -16.75 0.16 -8.05
N PRO A 89 -17.53 0.01 -9.13
CA PRO A 89 -18.59 -1.00 -9.17
C PRO A 89 -18.05 -2.40 -8.84
N PRO A 90 -18.82 -3.22 -8.12
CA PRO A 90 -18.43 -4.58 -7.77
C PRO A 90 -18.31 -5.49 -9.01
N SER A 91 -17.71 -6.67 -8.81
CA SER A 91 -17.61 -7.74 -9.82
C SER A 91 -16.81 -7.41 -11.08
N LEU A 92 -15.93 -6.40 -11.03
CA LEU A 92 -14.90 -6.20 -12.04
C LEU A 92 -13.84 -7.30 -11.91
N ASP A 93 -13.47 -7.94 -13.02
CA ASP A 93 -12.33 -8.86 -13.03
C ASP A 93 -11.03 -8.08 -12.81
N THR A 94 -10.25 -8.53 -11.83
CA THR A 94 -8.97 -7.93 -11.46
C THR A 94 -7.80 -8.87 -11.72
N GLY A 95 -8.06 -10.05 -12.30
CA GLY A 95 -7.10 -11.15 -12.47
C GLY A 95 -5.93 -10.85 -13.39
N GLU A 96 -6.08 -9.90 -14.32
CA GLU A 96 -5.14 -9.71 -15.45
C GLU A 96 -3.80 -9.07 -15.07
N VAL A 97 -3.69 -8.45 -13.90
CA VAL A 97 -2.48 -7.72 -13.47
C VAL A 97 -1.69 -8.46 -12.38
N TRP A 98 -2.10 -9.65 -11.99
CA TRP A 98 -1.43 -10.42 -10.94
C TRP A 98 -0.30 -11.28 -11.52
N GLY A 99 0.84 -11.29 -10.84
CA GLY A 99 1.99 -12.13 -11.21
C GLY A 99 2.83 -12.52 -10.00
N VAL A 100 3.46 -13.68 -10.06
CA VAL A 100 4.29 -14.22 -8.97
C VAL A 100 5.75 -14.30 -9.43
N PRO A 101 6.61 -13.31 -9.12
CA PRO A 101 8.03 -13.34 -9.50
C PRO A 101 8.89 -14.29 -8.66
N TRP A 102 8.29 -15.30 -8.02
CA TRP A 102 8.99 -16.27 -7.20
C TRP A 102 8.29 -17.62 -7.22
N ASN A 103 9.05 -18.65 -6.86
CA ASN A 103 8.55 -19.98 -6.57
C ASN A 103 8.64 -20.24 -5.07
N SER A 104 7.64 -20.92 -4.52
CA SER A 104 7.66 -21.41 -3.15
C SER A 104 7.68 -22.94 -3.16
N ASP A 105 8.59 -23.53 -2.39
CA ASP A 105 8.64 -24.97 -2.11
C ASP A 105 7.84 -25.34 -0.84
N SER A 106 7.01 -24.42 -0.34
CA SER A 106 6.16 -24.65 0.82
C SER A 106 5.31 -25.91 0.63
N PRO A 107 5.25 -26.81 1.63
CA PRO A 107 4.40 -28.00 1.56
C PRO A 107 2.90 -27.67 1.58
N LYS A 108 2.54 -26.42 1.89
CA LYS A 108 1.15 -25.94 1.92
C LYS A 108 0.74 -25.35 0.57
N PRO A 109 -0.31 -25.89 -0.09
CA PRO A 109 -0.78 -25.40 -1.39
C PRO A 109 -1.09 -23.90 -1.42
N TRP A 110 -1.78 -23.38 -0.40
CA TRP A 110 -2.14 -21.96 -0.32
C TRP A 110 -0.95 -20.98 -0.25
N ASN A 111 0.25 -21.44 0.13
CA ASN A 111 1.46 -20.62 0.06
C ASN A 111 2.09 -20.64 -1.35
N ARG A 112 1.87 -21.72 -2.11
CA ARG A 112 2.33 -21.87 -3.50
C ARG A 112 1.40 -21.15 -4.48
N GLU A 113 0.12 -21.08 -4.14
CA GLU A 113 -0.95 -20.44 -4.91
C GLU A 113 -1.15 -18.96 -4.50
N PHE A 114 -0.16 -18.33 -3.85
CA PHE A 114 -0.28 -16.93 -3.49
C PHE A 114 -0.38 -16.07 -4.76
N PRO A 115 -1.36 -15.14 -4.88
CA PRO A 115 -1.64 -14.43 -6.13
C PRO A 115 -0.53 -13.47 -6.56
N GLY A 116 0.44 -13.19 -5.69
CA GLY A 116 1.66 -12.46 -6.05
C GLY A 116 1.56 -10.95 -5.90
N LEU A 117 2.21 -10.23 -6.79
CA LEU A 117 2.19 -8.77 -6.89
C LEU A 117 1.20 -8.33 -7.95
N ALA A 118 0.62 -7.15 -7.76
CA ALA A 118 -0.15 -6.49 -8.80
C ALA A 118 0.80 -5.62 -9.64
N PHE A 119 1.07 -6.04 -10.87
CA PHE A 119 1.84 -5.33 -11.89
C PHE A 119 0.94 -4.33 -12.57
N CYS A 120 0.80 -3.16 -11.94
CA CYS A 120 0.09 -2.01 -12.49
C CYS A 120 0.46 -0.76 -11.70
N LEU A 121 0.19 0.42 -12.25
CA LEU A 121 0.31 1.67 -11.49
C LEU A 121 -0.57 1.62 -10.24
N GLY A 122 -0.02 2.05 -9.10
CA GLY A 122 -0.63 1.90 -7.76
C GLY A 122 -0.40 0.53 -7.11
N GLY A 123 -0.16 -0.53 -7.89
CA GLY A 123 0.13 -1.88 -7.43
C GLY A 123 -0.87 -2.39 -6.39
N ARG A 124 -0.39 -3.09 -5.35
CA ARG A 124 -1.25 -3.71 -4.33
C ARG A 124 -2.14 -2.73 -3.55
N SER A 125 -1.81 -1.43 -3.52
CA SER A 125 -2.66 -0.41 -2.90
C SER A 125 -4.00 -0.20 -3.60
N LEU A 126 -4.19 -0.72 -4.82
CA LEU A 126 -5.51 -0.75 -5.47
C LEU A 126 -6.43 -1.84 -4.91
N PHE A 127 -5.86 -2.84 -4.21
CA PHE A 127 -6.54 -4.10 -3.85
C PHE A 127 -6.48 -4.43 -2.35
N TRP A 128 -5.67 -3.71 -1.58
CA TRP A 128 -5.38 -4.03 -0.19
C TRP A 128 -6.56 -3.83 0.77
N GLY A 129 -6.50 -4.46 1.95
CA GLY A 129 -7.52 -4.32 2.99
C GLY A 129 -7.53 -2.98 3.75
N GLY A 130 -6.63 -2.04 3.45
CA GLY A 130 -6.57 -0.73 4.11
C GLY A 130 -6.02 -0.72 5.55
N TRP A 131 -5.76 -1.88 6.16
CA TRP A 131 -5.21 -1.97 7.52
C TRP A 131 -3.80 -1.36 7.61
N SER A 132 -3.63 -0.29 8.40
CA SER A 132 -2.35 0.40 8.58
C SER A 132 -2.02 0.64 10.07
N PRO A 133 -1.72 -0.43 10.83
CA PRO A 133 -1.42 -0.29 12.25
C PRO A 133 -0.11 0.46 12.52
N TYR A 134 -0.06 1.12 13.68
CA TYR A 134 1.17 1.75 14.18
C TYR A 134 2.14 0.68 14.68
N PHE A 135 3.44 1.01 14.68
CA PHE A 135 4.41 0.28 15.48
C PHE A 135 4.24 0.64 16.96
N ILE A 136 4.45 -0.33 17.85
CA ILE A 136 4.69 -0.09 19.27
C ILE A 136 6.17 -0.31 19.59
N ASP A 137 6.68 0.33 20.65
CA ASP A 137 8.12 0.32 20.97
C ASP A 137 8.74 -1.08 20.96
N SER A 138 8.02 -2.07 21.51
CA SER A 138 8.52 -3.45 21.58
C SER A 138 8.74 -4.13 20.22
N GLU A 139 8.08 -3.68 19.14
CA GLU A 139 8.17 -4.28 17.81
C GLU A 139 9.44 -3.88 17.04
N ILE A 140 10.14 -2.82 17.48
CA ILE A 140 11.26 -2.23 16.72
C ILE A 140 12.56 -2.14 17.53
N VAL A 141 12.56 -2.64 18.75
CA VAL A 141 13.73 -2.63 19.65
C VAL A 141 14.57 -3.91 19.58
N SER A 142 14.02 -5.04 19.13
CA SER A 142 14.75 -6.31 19.03
C SER A 142 14.26 -7.17 17.85
N PRO A 143 15.09 -7.39 16.81
CA PRO A 143 16.39 -6.76 16.60
C PRO A 143 16.23 -5.25 16.41
N PRO A 144 17.15 -4.42 16.97
CA PRO A 144 16.96 -2.99 17.01
C PRO A 144 17.02 -2.40 15.60
N TRP A 145 15.95 -1.71 15.21
CA TRP A 145 16.01 -0.78 14.09
C TRP A 145 17.04 0.32 14.40
N PRO A 146 17.70 0.91 13.39
CA PRO A 146 18.64 2.01 13.62
C PRO A 146 18.00 3.14 14.43
N ALA A 147 18.70 3.64 15.44
CA ALA A 147 18.13 4.61 16.38
C ALA A 147 17.58 5.87 15.69
N THR A 148 18.26 6.35 14.64
CA THR A 148 17.81 7.48 13.84
C THR A 148 16.50 7.19 13.10
N VAL A 149 16.36 5.99 12.52
CA VAL A 149 15.13 5.58 11.84
C VAL A 149 13.96 5.52 12.81
N ARG A 150 14.15 4.95 14.00
CA ARG A 150 13.09 4.92 15.03
C ARG A 150 12.67 6.32 15.45
N ARG A 151 13.64 7.20 15.70
CA ARG A 151 13.38 8.60 16.04
C ARG A 151 12.54 9.26 14.95
N ASP A 152 12.96 9.17 13.70
CA ASP A 152 12.29 9.85 12.60
C ASP A 152 10.87 9.29 12.38
N LEU A 153 10.68 7.99 12.56
CA LEU A 153 9.36 7.34 12.44
C LEU A 153 8.39 7.68 13.58
N MET A 154 8.87 7.80 14.81
CA MET A 154 7.99 7.83 16.00
C MET A 154 8.00 9.13 16.78
N THR A 155 8.90 10.06 16.45
CA THR A 155 8.98 11.35 17.16
C THR A 155 8.85 12.51 16.17
N PRO A 156 8.34 13.68 16.60
CA PRO A 156 8.21 14.83 15.73
C PRO A 156 9.52 15.27 15.09
N VAL A 157 9.62 15.14 13.76
CA VAL A 157 10.77 15.61 12.94
C VAL A 157 10.34 16.42 11.72
N LEU A 158 9.02 16.56 11.48
CA LEU A 158 8.44 17.25 10.34
C LEU A 158 7.45 18.36 10.74
N PRO A 159 7.38 19.46 9.97
CA PRO A 159 8.34 19.86 8.94
C PRO A 159 9.68 20.27 9.55
N THR A 160 10.73 20.30 8.73
CA THR A 160 12.05 20.81 9.15
C THR A 160 11.92 22.23 9.69
N GLY A 161 12.53 22.51 10.85
CA GLY A 161 12.52 23.81 11.51
C GLY A 161 11.46 23.96 12.59
N THR A 162 10.25 23.44 12.36
CA THR A 162 9.16 23.44 13.36
C THR A 162 8.50 22.06 13.44
N PRO A 163 9.20 21.04 14.01
CA PRO A 163 8.68 19.68 14.03
C PRO A 163 7.42 19.55 14.90
N ILE A 164 6.34 19.07 14.30
CA ILE A 164 5.06 18.78 14.95
C ILE A 164 4.55 17.36 14.68
N HIS A 165 5.06 16.68 13.64
CA HIS A 165 4.67 15.32 13.26
C HIS A 165 5.91 14.42 13.09
N SER A 166 5.76 13.14 13.45
CA SER A 166 6.68 12.09 13.00
C SER A 166 6.37 11.66 11.56
N TYR A 167 7.22 10.85 10.94
CA TYR A 167 6.88 10.27 9.63
C TYR A 167 5.66 9.33 9.71
N LEU A 168 5.44 8.62 10.83
CA LEU A 168 4.23 7.80 10.99
C LEU A 168 2.98 8.67 11.16
N ASP A 169 3.06 9.81 11.85
CA ASP A 169 1.92 10.73 11.98
C ASP A 169 1.56 11.33 10.62
N GLN A 170 2.55 11.79 9.85
CA GLN A 170 2.31 12.28 8.48
C GLN A 170 1.73 11.18 7.58
N ALA A 171 2.20 9.94 7.70
CA ALA A 171 1.66 8.83 6.95
C ALA A 171 0.21 8.53 7.36
N ALA A 172 -0.10 8.57 8.65
CA ALA A 172 -1.45 8.33 9.15
C ALA A 172 -2.43 9.40 8.64
N GLU A 173 -2.03 10.68 8.64
CA GLU A 173 -2.82 11.77 8.05
C GLU A 173 -3.05 11.56 6.54
N GLN A 174 -2.01 11.18 5.80
CA GLN A 174 -2.14 10.92 4.36
C GLN A 174 -3.06 9.74 4.05
N LEU A 175 -3.02 8.71 4.90
CA LEU A 175 -3.85 7.50 4.76
C LEU A 175 -5.28 7.71 5.30
N GLY A 176 -5.53 8.78 6.06
CA GLY A 176 -6.80 9.00 6.73
C GLY A 176 -7.01 8.16 7.99
N THR A 177 -5.93 7.71 8.63
CA THR A 177 -5.94 6.88 9.85
C THR A 177 -5.49 7.62 11.11
N SER A 178 -5.24 8.93 10.99
CA SER A 178 -4.94 9.82 12.12
C SER A 178 -6.17 10.07 13.00
N ASP A 179 -7.36 10.05 12.39
CA ASP A 179 -8.63 10.23 13.05
C ASP A 179 -9.36 8.89 13.27
N PRO A 180 -10.32 8.85 14.20
CA PRO A 180 -11.21 7.71 14.39
C PRO A 180 -11.84 7.26 13.09
N ASN A 181 -11.97 5.95 12.93
CA ASN A 181 -12.48 5.34 11.71
C ASN A 181 -13.97 5.67 11.50
N ASP A 182 -14.22 6.73 10.72
CA ASP A 182 -15.56 7.24 10.43
C ASP A 182 -16.40 6.30 9.55
N PHE A 183 -15.74 5.39 8.84
CA PHE A 183 -16.37 4.48 7.87
C PHE A 183 -17.20 3.36 8.53
N VAL A 184 -16.85 2.95 9.75
CA VAL A 184 -17.57 1.88 10.48
C VAL A 184 -18.26 2.36 11.77
N HIS A 185 -18.18 3.64 12.09
CA HIS A 185 -18.62 4.16 13.38
C HIS A 185 -20.15 4.31 13.48
N ALA A 186 -20.81 3.27 13.99
CA ALA A 186 -22.25 3.21 14.24
C ALA A 186 -22.60 2.32 15.45
N ASP A 187 -23.88 2.12 15.75
CA ASP A 187 -24.37 1.37 16.91
C ASP A 187 -23.75 -0.02 17.08
N LEU A 188 -23.62 -0.80 15.99
CA LEU A 188 -22.97 -2.12 16.03
C LEU A 188 -21.49 -2.01 16.44
N HIS A 189 -20.79 -1.02 15.92
CA HIS A 189 -19.38 -0.80 16.23
C HIS A 189 -19.20 -0.40 17.70
N ASN A 190 -19.96 0.59 18.17
CA ASN A 190 -19.89 1.07 19.55
C ASN A 190 -20.16 -0.05 20.57
N GLU A 191 -21.16 -0.90 20.28
CA GLU A 191 -21.48 -2.02 21.15
C GLU A 191 -20.37 -3.08 21.16
N LEU A 192 -19.87 -3.49 20.00
CA LEU A 192 -18.79 -4.49 19.91
C LEU A 192 -17.47 -3.97 20.50
N GLU A 193 -17.16 -2.68 20.32
CA GLU A 193 -16.00 -2.03 20.94
C GLU A 193 -16.09 -2.11 22.46
N THR A 194 -17.26 -1.76 23.02
CA THR A 194 -17.53 -1.81 24.46
C THR A 194 -17.41 -3.23 25.00
N ILE A 195 -18.02 -4.22 24.32
CA ILE A 195 -17.95 -5.62 24.71
C ILE A 195 -16.50 -6.11 24.72
N LEU A 196 -15.75 -5.82 23.65
CA LEU A 196 -14.35 -6.23 23.53
C LEU A 196 -13.49 -5.54 24.59
N PHE A 197 -13.63 -4.24 24.78
CA PHE A 197 -12.88 -3.48 25.78
C PHE A 197 -13.10 -4.01 27.19
N ASN A 198 -14.35 -4.28 27.57
CA ASN A 198 -14.67 -4.84 28.89
C ASN A 198 -14.08 -6.24 29.06
N GLY A 199 -14.20 -7.10 28.04
CA GLY A 199 -13.63 -8.45 28.07
C GLY A 199 -12.10 -8.45 28.16
N LEU A 200 -11.42 -7.54 27.46
CA LEU A 200 -9.97 -7.39 27.51
C LEU A 200 -9.51 -6.78 28.84
N SER A 201 -10.21 -5.78 29.36
CA SER A 201 -9.89 -5.09 30.63
C SER A 201 -10.12 -5.97 31.85
N ALA A 202 -11.04 -6.94 31.78
CA ALA A 202 -11.27 -7.91 32.84
C ALA A 202 -10.18 -9.00 32.93
N ARG A 203 -9.26 -9.09 31.95
CA ARG A 203 -8.15 -10.04 32.00
C ARG A 203 -7.18 -9.68 33.14
N PRO A 204 -6.56 -10.68 33.80
CA PRO A 204 -5.52 -10.42 34.78
C PRO A 204 -4.37 -9.61 34.17
N SER A 205 -3.80 -8.66 34.93
CA SER A 205 -2.67 -7.83 34.47
C SER A 205 -1.41 -8.64 34.12
N ALA A 206 -1.26 -9.83 34.73
CA ALA A 206 -0.20 -10.78 34.46
C ALA A 206 -0.53 -11.78 33.33
N ALA A 207 -1.67 -11.66 32.65
CA ALA A 207 -2.05 -12.57 31.59
C ALA A 207 -1.08 -12.48 30.40
N ASP A 208 -0.71 -13.64 29.88
CA ASP A 208 0.01 -13.80 28.61
C ASP A 208 -0.92 -14.48 27.59
N PRO A 209 -1.05 -13.98 26.35
CA PRO A 209 -0.42 -12.75 25.84
C PRO A 209 -1.01 -11.47 26.47
N LYS A 210 -0.18 -10.42 26.50
CA LYS A 210 -0.60 -9.04 26.79
C LYS A 210 -1.36 -8.50 25.57
N LEU A 211 -2.59 -8.04 25.80
CA LEU A 211 -3.44 -7.50 24.74
C LEU A 211 -3.58 -5.99 24.91
N LYS A 212 -3.38 -5.25 23.81
CA LYS A 212 -3.34 -3.80 23.74
C LYS A 212 -4.13 -3.31 22.52
N GLY A 213 -4.45 -2.04 22.48
CA GLY A 213 -4.98 -1.35 21.31
C GLY A 213 -3.91 -1.01 20.27
N ASN A 214 -4.32 -0.29 19.24
CA ASN A 214 -3.51 0.03 18.06
C ASN A 214 -2.16 0.71 18.40
N ARG A 215 -2.16 1.60 19.40
CA ARG A 215 -0.96 2.35 19.84
C ARG A 215 -0.26 1.74 21.06
N GLY A 216 -0.57 0.48 21.41
CA GLY A 216 0.06 -0.21 22.55
C GLY A 216 -0.55 0.15 23.91
N THR A 217 -1.62 0.93 23.93
CA THR A 217 -2.42 1.31 25.11
C THR A 217 -3.75 0.57 25.12
N LEU A 218 -4.33 0.35 26.30
CA LEU A 218 -5.70 -0.14 26.47
C LEU A 218 -6.28 0.51 27.73
N ALA A 219 -6.45 1.82 27.67
CA ALA A 219 -6.99 2.66 28.73
C ALA A 219 -8.47 2.99 28.49
N VAL A 220 -8.87 3.11 27.22
CA VAL A 220 -10.24 3.40 26.80
C VAL A 220 -10.65 2.49 25.65
N ALA A 221 -11.96 2.31 25.44
CA ALA A 221 -12.51 1.48 24.36
C ALA A 221 -11.93 1.89 23.00
N LYS A 222 -11.81 3.20 22.77
CA LYS A 222 -11.24 3.83 21.58
C LYS A 222 -9.83 3.39 21.20
N ASP A 223 -9.04 2.87 22.13
CA ASP A 223 -7.73 2.31 21.81
C ASP A 223 -7.85 1.10 20.84
N LEU A 224 -9.03 0.49 20.76
CA LEU A 224 -9.35 -0.67 19.92
C LEU A 224 -9.85 -0.30 18.51
N GLU A 225 -9.97 0.98 18.18
CA GLU A 225 -10.36 1.42 16.85
C GLU A 225 -9.42 0.86 15.78
N ALA A 226 -9.99 0.30 14.70
CA ALA A 226 -9.21 -0.23 13.61
C ALA A 226 -8.59 0.91 12.77
N PRO A 227 -7.26 0.92 12.58
CA PRO A 227 -6.60 1.87 11.70
C PRO A 227 -6.79 1.44 10.24
N ILE A 228 -7.91 1.84 9.66
CA ILE A 228 -8.27 1.53 8.28
C ILE A 228 -8.08 2.80 7.43
N ALA A 229 -7.28 2.70 6.38
CA ALA A 229 -7.00 3.78 5.44
C ALA A 229 -8.20 4.08 4.53
N VAL A 230 -9.30 4.52 5.14
CA VAL A 230 -10.54 4.94 4.53
C VAL A 230 -10.96 6.25 5.19
N GLN A 231 -11.32 7.24 4.39
CA GLN A 231 -12.04 8.43 4.86
C GLN A 231 -13.40 8.46 4.19
N SER A 232 -14.48 8.45 4.96
CA SER A 232 -15.84 8.56 4.43
C SER A 232 -16.37 9.99 4.51
N THR A 233 -15.89 10.78 5.48
CA THR A 233 -16.26 12.17 5.66
C THR A 233 -15.28 13.12 4.97
N SER A 234 -15.82 14.28 4.58
CA SER A 234 -15.02 15.36 4.02
C SER A 234 -14.01 15.87 5.06
N PRO A 235 -12.70 15.93 4.75
CA PRO A 235 -11.70 16.43 5.70
C PRO A 235 -11.87 17.93 6.01
N ARG A 236 -12.59 18.68 5.15
CA ARG A 236 -12.98 20.08 5.35
C ARG A 236 -14.01 20.52 4.30
N ALA A 237 -14.82 21.52 4.61
CA ALA A 237 -15.84 22.06 3.70
C ALA A 237 -15.31 22.29 2.26
N GLY A 238 -16.02 21.74 1.27
CA GLY A 238 -15.69 21.84 -0.16
C GLY A 238 -14.72 20.78 -0.69
N PHE A 239 -14.29 19.81 0.13
CA PHE A 239 -13.40 18.73 -0.30
C PHE A 239 -14.14 17.39 -0.33
N PHE A 240 -13.88 16.56 -1.34
CA PHE A 240 -14.33 15.18 -1.32
C PHE A 240 -13.49 14.35 -0.34
N PRO A 241 -14.09 13.32 0.30
CA PRO A 241 -13.31 12.33 1.04
C PRO A 241 -12.32 11.61 0.11
N PHE A 242 -11.23 11.10 0.68
CA PHE A 242 -10.26 10.31 -0.07
C PHE A 242 -10.75 8.87 -0.33
N ASN A 243 -11.88 8.46 0.27
CA ASN A 243 -12.39 7.09 0.26
C ASN A 243 -11.31 6.10 0.68
N LYS A 244 -11.32 4.88 0.14
CA LYS A 244 -10.26 3.90 0.41
C LYS A 244 -8.94 4.28 -0.28
N PHE A 245 -7.91 4.50 0.53
CA PHE A 245 -6.62 5.02 0.06
C PHE A 245 -5.94 4.09 -0.95
N ASN A 246 -5.29 4.71 -1.93
CA ASN A 246 -4.36 4.08 -2.87
C ASN A 246 -3.30 5.10 -3.31
N GLY A 247 -2.14 4.60 -3.78
CA GLY A 247 -1.06 5.46 -4.26
C GLY A 247 -1.34 6.09 -5.63
N VAL A 248 -2.15 5.46 -6.49
CA VAL A 248 -2.30 5.91 -7.88
C VAL A 248 -2.95 7.29 -7.98
N GLN A 249 -3.89 7.63 -7.10
CA GLN A 249 -4.50 8.96 -7.11
C GLN A 249 -3.51 10.08 -6.84
N LEU A 250 -2.56 9.86 -5.93
CA LEU A 250 -1.48 10.82 -5.69
C LEU A 250 -0.60 10.97 -6.94
N LEU A 251 -0.31 9.87 -7.64
CA LEU A 251 0.49 9.89 -8.85
C LEU A 251 -0.23 10.58 -10.01
N ILE A 252 -1.52 10.29 -10.21
CA ILE A 252 -2.38 10.96 -11.19
C ILE A 252 -2.35 12.47 -10.97
N ARG A 253 -2.59 12.92 -9.74
CA ARG A 253 -2.57 14.34 -9.41
C ARG A 253 -1.21 14.97 -9.73
N ALA A 254 -0.11 14.35 -9.29
CA ALA A 254 1.23 14.85 -9.55
C ALA A 254 1.53 14.92 -11.06
N ALA A 255 1.18 13.90 -11.83
CA ALA A 255 1.38 13.86 -13.28
C ALA A 255 0.59 14.96 -14.01
N ARG A 256 -0.66 15.20 -13.59
CA ARG A 256 -1.50 16.29 -14.15
C ARG A 256 -0.98 17.67 -13.79
N LEU A 257 -0.49 17.87 -12.57
CA LEU A 257 0.17 19.12 -12.18
C LEU A 257 1.44 19.35 -12.99
N ALA A 258 2.28 18.31 -13.18
CA ALA A 258 3.49 18.40 -14.00
C ALA A 258 3.18 18.76 -15.46
N GLN A 259 2.09 18.22 -16.03
CA GLN A 259 1.61 18.61 -17.35
C GLN A 259 1.20 20.08 -17.38
N SER A 260 0.40 20.53 -16.40
CA SER A 260 -0.10 21.90 -16.35
C SER A 260 1.05 22.91 -16.20
N GLU A 261 2.03 22.62 -15.35
CA GLU A 261 3.25 23.43 -15.21
C GLU A 261 4.02 23.52 -16.53
N ALA A 262 4.18 22.39 -17.24
CA ALA A 262 4.85 22.38 -18.54
C ALA A 262 4.10 23.21 -19.59
N GLU A 263 2.77 23.08 -19.68
CA GLU A 263 1.92 23.84 -20.59
C GLU A 263 1.96 25.34 -20.35
N GLN A 264 2.11 25.76 -19.10
CA GLN A 264 2.26 27.18 -18.73
C GLN A 264 3.66 27.71 -19.02
N SER A 265 4.68 26.84 -19.02
CA SER A 265 6.09 27.24 -19.14
C SER A 265 6.57 27.44 -20.58
N VAL A 266 5.88 26.88 -21.57
CA VAL A 266 6.32 26.93 -22.98
C VAL A 266 5.13 26.93 -23.94
N VAL A 267 5.21 27.78 -24.97
CA VAL A 267 4.30 27.74 -26.11
C VAL A 267 4.87 26.75 -27.12
N GLY A 268 4.10 25.71 -27.47
CA GLY A 268 4.57 24.69 -28.40
C GLY A 268 3.69 23.44 -28.43
N GLY A 269 4.12 22.48 -29.24
CA GLY A 269 3.49 21.17 -29.35
C GLY A 269 3.82 20.24 -28.18
N PRO A 270 3.35 18.98 -28.23
CA PRO A 270 3.62 17.99 -27.20
C PRO A 270 5.10 17.77 -26.89
N GLU A 271 5.98 17.86 -27.89
CA GLU A 271 7.42 17.62 -27.73
C GLU A 271 8.08 18.70 -26.85
N GLN A 272 7.83 19.98 -27.12
CA GLN A 272 8.33 21.10 -26.31
C GLN A 272 7.78 21.03 -24.87
N LYS A 273 6.50 20.65 -24.72
CA LYS A 273 5.89 20.45 -23.39
C LYS A 273 6.53 19.28 -22.64
N ASN A 274 6.86 18.18 -23.32
CA ASN A 274 7.52 17.03 -22.69
C ASN A 274 8.91 17.39 -22.14
N VAL A 275 9.67 18.25 -22.83
CA VAL A 275 10.96 18.78 -22.32
C VAL A 275 10.81 19.51 -20.99
N LYS A 276 9.70 20.24 -20.79
CA LYS A 276 9.42 20.98 -19.55
C LYS A 276 8.71 20.15 -18.48
N LYS A 277 8.20 18.97 -18.82
CA LYS A 277 7.49 18.11 -17.88
C LYS A 277 8.47 17.50 -16.89
N ARG A 278 8.27 17.83 -15.60
CA ARG A 278 9.14 17.40 -14.51
C ARG A 278 8.72 16.10 -13.82
N LEU A 279 7.61 15.48 -14.20
CA LEU A 279 7.24 14.14 -13.79
C LEU A 279 6.67 13.40 -15.00
N MET A 280 7.30 12.28 -15.39
CA MET A 280 6.84 11.40 -16.45
C MET A 280 6.63 9.99 -15.90
N VAL A 281 5.55 9.35 -16.32
CA VAL A 281 5.17 8.01 -15.84
C VAL A 281 5.10 7.07 -17.03
N VAL A 282 5.97 6.07 -17.08
CA VAL A 282 6.07 5.13 -18.21
C VAL A 282 5.58 3.74 -17.75
N PRO A 283 4.36 3.33 -18.15
CA PRO A 283 3.87 1.98 -17.91
C PRO A 283 4.49 0.98 -18.90
N HIS A 284 4.24 -0.30 -18.68
CA HIS A 284 4.77 -1.42 -19.47
C HIS A 284 6.31 -1.50 -19.55
N ALA A 285 7.02 -0.77 -18.71
CA ALA A 285 8.47 -0.69 -18.66
C ALA A 285 9.01 -1.71 -17.65
N HIS A 286 9.05 -2.97 -18.05
CA HIS A 286 9.62 -4.04 -17.23
C HIS A 286 11.14 -3.90 -17.19
N LEU A 287 11.68 -3.71 -15.99
CA LEU A 287 13.11 -3.64 -15.76
C LEU A 287 13.77 -5.02 -15.89
N ILE A 288 14.74 -5.12 -16.79
CA ILE A 288 15.52 -6.33 -17.02
C ILE A 288 16.77 -6.34 -16.14
N ARG A 289 17.54 -5.23 -16.13
CA ARG A 289 18.77 -5.11 -15.33
C ARG A 289 19.21 -3.67 -15.13
N LEU A 290 20.08 -3.46 -14.15
CA LEU A 290 20.79 -2.21 -13.94
C LEU A 290 22.26 -2.34 -14.36
N GLU A 291 22.77 -1.38 -15.12
CA GLU A 291 24.20 -1.26 -15.40
C GLU A 291 24.87 -0.38 -14.35
N ARG A 292 26.08 -0.72 -13.95
CA ARG A 292 26.86 0.06 -13.00
C ARG A 292 28.28 0.30 -13.48
N SER A 293 28.83 1.44 -13.04
CA SER A 293 30.26 1.74 -13.09
C SER A 293 30.72 2.04 -11.67
N GLY A 294 31.62 1.19 -11.15
CA GLY A 294 32.01 1.22 -9.74
C GLY A 294 30.81 1.08 -8.80
N ARG A 295 30.55 2.14 -8.01
CA ARG A 295 29.45 2.24 -7.04
C ARG A 295 28.21 2.97 -7.57
N ARG A 296 28.18 3.37 -8.84
CA ARG A 296 27.10 4.17 -9.42
C ARG A 296 26.32 3.36 -10.46
N VAL A 297 24.99 3.37 -10.37
CA VAL A 297 24.12 2.91 -11.46
C VAL A 297 24.20 3.93 -12.60
N THR A 298 24.50 3.46 -13.81
CA THR A 298 24.72 4.30 -14.98
C THR A 298 23.62 4.19 -16.01
N ARG A 299 22.91 3.07 -16.05
CA ARG A 299 21.84 2.81 -17.01
C ARG A 299 20.84 1.82 -16.45
N ILE A 300 19.59 2.02 -16.82
CA ILE A 300 18.43 1.19 -16.49
C ILE A 300 17.98 0.55 -17.80
N VAL A 301 18.00 -0.78 -17.89
CA VAL A 301 17.68 -1.52 -19.13
C VAL A 301 16.31 -2.17 -18.97
N THR A 302 15.34 -1.74 -19.77
CA THR A 302 13.97 -2.26 -19.77
C THR A 302 13.64 -3.02 -21.06
N ASN A 303 12.50 -3.69 -21.10
CA ASN A 303 11.94 -4.31 -22.30
C ASN A 303 11.62 -3.31 -23.43
N GLN A 304 11.45 -2.01 -23.12
CA GLN A 304 11.13 -0.97 -24.10
C GLN A 304 12.36 -0.19 -24.58
N GLY A 305 13.51 -0.34 -23.92
CA GLY A 305 14.71 0.44 -24.21
C GLY A 305 15.52 0.72 -22.95
N SER A 306 16.49 1.63 -23.05
CA SER A 306 17.36 1.98 -21.93
C SER A 306 17.20 3.44 -21.52
N VAL A 307 17.31 3.70 -20.22
CA VAL A 307 17.37 5.05 -19.65
C VAL A 307 18.74 5.26 -19.01
N ASP A 308 19.48 6.24 -19.49
CA ASP A 308 20.75 6.63 -18.88
C ASP A 308 20.52 7.39 -17.58
N VAL A 309 21.35 7.09 -16.57
CA VAL A 309 21.31 7.75 -15.27
C VAL A 309 22.35 8.87 -15.24
N PRO A 310 21.95 10.15 -15.09
CA PRO A 310 22.90 11.26 -14.98
C PRO A 310 23.88 11.05 -13.84
N TYR A 311 25.02 11.74 -13.87
CA TYR A 311 26.03 11.63 -12.81
C TYR A 311 25.48 11.90 -11.40
N GLN A 312 24.59 12.89 -11.27
CA GLN A 312 23.92 13.24 -10.01
C GLN A 312 22.58 12.51 -9.81
N GLY A 313 22.14 11.73 -10.80
CA GLY A 313 20.86 11.03 -10.78
C GLY A 313 20.77 10.01 -9.65
N LYS A 314 19.56 9.87 -9.08
CA LYS A 314 19.25 8.89 -8.04
C LYS A 314 18.23 7.89 -8.57
N VAL A 315 18.46 6.63 -8.24
CA VAL A 315 17.59 5.52 -8.61
C VAL A 315 16.96 4.96 -7.33
N PHE A 316 15.63 4.85 -7.33
CA PHE A 316 14.83 4.37 -6.19
C PHE A 316 14.11 3.09 -6.58
N LEU A 317 14.22 2.05 -5.75
CA LEU A 317 13.59 0.76 -5.99
C LEU A 317 12.27 0.65 -5.21
N GLY A 318 11.16 0.72 -5.93
CA GLY A 318 9.77 0.62 -5.47
C GLY A 318 9.06 -0.65 -5.94
N LEU A 319 9.79 -1.73 -6.23
CA LEU A 319 9.26 -2.98 -6.80
C LEU A 319 8.67 -3.95 -5.74
N GLY A 320 8.74 -3.59 -4.46
CA GLY A 320 8.33 -4.45 -3.35
C GLY A 320 9.44 -5.41 -2.89
N THR A 321 9.16 -6.19 -1.85
CA THR A 321 10.17 -6.98 -1.12
C THR A 321 10.95 -7.94 -2.01
N ILE A 322 10.27 -8.68 -2.90
CA ILE A 322 10.88 -9.74 -3.71
C ILE A 322 11.67 -9.17 -4.89
N GLU A 323 11.04 -8.35 -5.72
CA GLU A 323 11.69 -7.80 -6.93
C GLU A 323 12.80 -6.80 -6.61
N ASN A 324 12.70 -6.01 -5.54
CA ASN A 324 13.83 -5.21 -5.07
C ASN A 324 15.03 -6.11 -4.71
N THR A 325 14.76 -7.26 -4.10
CA THR A 325 15.80 -8.22 -3.68
C THR A 325 16.45 -8.89 -4.89
N ARG A 326 15.66 -9.36 -5.85
CA ARG A 326 16.15 -9.96 -7.10
C ARG A 326 17.08 -8.99 -7.83
N LEU A 327 16.60 -7.77 -8.09
CA LEU A 327 17.39 -6.77 -8.79
C LEU A 327 18.67 -6.38 -8.04
N ALA A 328 18.59 -6.29 -6.70
CA ALA A 328 19.76 -6.01 -5.87
C ALA A 328 20.79 -7.14 -5.93
N LEU A 329 20.37 -8.42 -5.94
CA LEU A 329 21.27 -9.57 -6.08
C LEU A 329 21.96 -9.61 -7.44
N GLU A 330 21.24 -9.29 -8.51
CA GLU A 330 21.79 -9.25 -9.87
C GLU A 330 22.77 -8.09 -10.09
N THR A 331 22.54 -6.97 -9.40
CA THR A 331 23.26 -5.72 -9.68
C THR A 331 24.40 -5.43 -8.69
N LEU A 332 24.16 -5.64 -7.39
CA LEU A 332 25.00 -5.10 -6.32
C LEU A 332 25.97 -6.17 -5.78
N PRO A 333 27.18 -5.75 -5.35
CA PRO A 333 28.08 -6.67 -4.68
C PRO A 333 27.51 -7.08 -3.30
N ASN A 334 27.09 -8.34 -3.15
CA ASN A 334 26.55 -8.87 -1.89
C ASN A 334 27.67 -9.32 -0.91
N GLN A 335 28.67 -8.47 -0.69
CA GLN A 335 29.89 -8.84 0.07
C GLN A 335 29.62 -9.30 1.51
N ARG A 336 28.57 -8.78 2.15
CA ARG A 336 28.15 -9.18 3.50
C ARG A 336 27.18 -10.37 3.50
N GLY A 337 26.75 -10.84 2.33
CA GLY A 337 25.79 -11.95 2.20
C GLY A 337 24.39 -11.67 2.76
N LEU A 338 24.02 -10.39 2.97
CA LEU A 338 22.76 -10.01 3.62
C LEU A 338 21.60 -9.80 2.64
N ILE A 339 21.88 -9.50 1.37
CA ILE A 339 20.82 -9.37 0.36
C ILE A 339 20.19 -10.75 0.15
N GLY A 340 18.86 -10.83 0.20
CA GLY A 340 18.11 -12.09 0.09
C GLY A 340 17.92 -12.86 1.40
N LYS A 341 18.34 -12.29 2.54
CA LYS A 341 18.15 -12.89 3.88
C LYS A 341 17.06 -12.17 4.66
N ASN A 342 16.68 -12.75 5.81
CA ASN A 342 15.73 -12.15 6.75
C ASN A 342 14.34 -11.89 6.13
N LEU A 343 13.87 -12.79 5.26
CA LEU A 343 12.53 -12.72 4.68
C LEU A 343 11.49 -12.88 5.78
N MET A 344 10.78 -11.82 6.11
CA MET A 344 9.70 -11.85 7.09
C MET A 344 8.36 -11.78 6.38
N ALA A 345 7.36 -12.43 6.95
CA ALA A 345 5.98 -12.40 6.51
C ALA A 345 5.08 -12.53 7.74
N HIS A 346 3.78 -12.63 7.53
CA HIS A 346 2.85 -12.95 8.60
C HIS A 346 2.24 -14.33 8.42
N LEU A 347 2.08 -15.05 9.53
CA LEU A 347 1.22 -16.22 9.60
C LEU A 347 -0.20 -15.74 9.86
N ARG A 348 -1.09 -16.03 8.91
CA ARG A 348 -2.51 -15.70 9.00
C ARG A 348 -3.30 -16.90 9.47
N SER A 349 -4.06 -16.72 10.55
CA SER A 349 -5.14 -17.61 10.96
C SER A 349 -6.43 -16.82 11.03
N ASN A 350 -7.57 -17.44 10.68
CA ASN A 350 -8.85 -16.78 10.77
C ASN A 350 -9.81 -17.64 11.58
N LEU A 351 -10.55 -17.02 12.49
CA LEU A 351 -11.69 -17.59 13.16
C LEU A 351 -12.92 -16.78 12.78
N THR A 352 -13.94 -17.43 12.26
CA THR A 352 -15.24 -16.80 11.99
C THR A 352 -16.28 -17.42 12.91
N ILE A 353 -17.01 -16.57 13.63
CA ILE A 353 -18.07 -16.95 14.55
C ILE A 353 -19.37 -16.24 14.20
N ARG A 354 -20.49 -16.80 14.64
CA ARG A 354 -21.81 -16.18 14.57
C ARG A 354 -22.34 -15.99 15.97
N ILE A 355 -22.79 -14.78 16.29
CA ILE A 355 -23.52 -14.51 17.53
C ILE A 355 -24.97 -14.13 17.19
N PRO A 356 -25.95 -14.54 18.01
CA PRO A 356 -27.33 -14.15 17.78
C PRO A 356 -27.48 -12.63 17.88
N LYS A 357 -28.14 -11.98 16.92
CA LYS A 357 -28.49 -10.56 17.03
C LYS A 357 -29.28 -10.27 18.30
N SER A 358 -30.06 -11.25 18.78
CA SER A 358 -30.83 -11.16 20.02
C SER A 358 -29.98 -10.98 21.29
N SER A 359 -28.67 -11.32 21.26
CA SER A 359 -27.76 -11.13 22.40
C SER A 359 -27.20 -9.71 22.51
N LEU A 360 -27.53 -8.83 21.57
CA LEU A 360 -27.06 -7.44 21.54
C LEU A 360 -28.15 -6.47 22.02
N SER A 361 -27.75 -5.22 22.21
CA SER A 361 -28.59 -4.14 22.74
C SER A 361 -29.84 -3.90 21.89
N PRO A 362 -30.91 -3.32 22.47
CA PRO A 362 -32.08 -2.90 21.71
C PRO A 362 -31.75 -1.99 20.50
N ALA A 363 -30.73 -1.14 20.61
CA ALA A 363 -30.28 -0.26 19.52
C ALA A 363 -29.81 -1.08 18.31
N VAL A 364 -28.86 -2.01 18.52
CA VAL A 364 -28.37 -2.89 17.45
C VAL A 364 -29.47 -3.82 16.92
N ARG A 365 -30.34 -4.30 17.80
CA ARG A 365 -31.49 -5.14 17.38
C ARG A 365 -32.48 -4.40 16.49
N ALA A 366 -32.61 -3.09 16.67
CA ALA A 366 -33.52 -2.25 15.88
C ALA A 366 -32.98 -1.97 14.45
N ILE A 367 -31.68 -2.11 14.21
CA ILE A 367 -31.07 -1.85 12.89
C ILE A 367 -31.67 -2.78 11.84
N LYS A 368 -32.10 -2.20 10.71
CA LYS A 368 -32.70 -2.90 9.56
C LYS A 368 -31.84 -2.89 8.30
N GLU A 369 -30.75 -2.14 8.31
CA GLU A 369 -29.79 -2.03 7.21
C GLU A 369 -28.45 -2.65 7.59
N LEU A 370 -27.68 -3.12 6.59
CA LEU A 370 -26.36 -3.71 6.79
C LEU A 370 -25.46 -2.78 7.63
N ALA A 371 -25.04 -3.24 8.80
CA ALA A 371 -24.04 -2.57 9.63
C ALA A 371 -22.73 -3.36 9.67
N VAL A 372 -21.65 -2.63 9.92
CA VAL A 372 -20.30 -3.16 9.98
C VAL A 372 -19.56 -2.63 11.20
N SER A 373 -18.52 -3.34 11.62
CA SER A 373 -17.58 -2.90 12.65
C SER A 373 -16.19 -3.39 12.27
N ALA A 374 -15.17 -2.59 12.62
CA ALA A 374 -13.77 -2.97 12.52
C ALA A 374 -13.04 -2.59 13.81
N LEU A 375 -12.42 -3.57 14.47
CA LEU A 375 -11.66 -3.40 15.70
C LEU A 375 -10.27 -3.99 15.52
N PHE A 376 -9.31 -3.52 16.32
CA PHE A 376 -7.93 -3.92 16.25
C PHE A 376 -7.33 -4.16 17.63
N VAL A 377 -6.63 -5.29 17.78
CA VAL A 377 -5.95 -5.66 19.03
C VAL A 377 -4.52 -6.05 18.72
N LYS A 378 -3.54 -5.42 19.38
CA LYS A 378 -2.16 -5.91 19.41
C LYS A 378 -1.98 -6.94 20.52
N GLY A 379 -1.17 -7.95 20.23
CA GLY A 379 -0.78 -8.99 21.14
C GLY A 379 0.74 -9.05 21.29
N ILE A 380 1.19 -9.17 22.54
CA ILE A 380 2.58 -9.42 22.88
C ILE A 380 2.61 -10.72 23.70
N HIS A 381 3.22 -11.74 23.14
CA HIS A 381 3.43 -13.04 23.78
C HIS A 381 4.88 -13.15 24.26
N GLN A 382 5.13 -13.93 25.30
CA GLN A 382 6.48 -14.30 25.71
C GLN A 382 6.81 -15.70 25.20
N HIS A 383 7.79 -15.79 24.31
CA HIS A 383 8.34 -17.08 23.89
C HIS A 383 8.99 -17.81 25.08
N THR A 384 9.19 -19.11 24.93
CA THR A 384 9.79 -19.96 25.97
C THR A 384 11.21 -19.53 26.38
N ASP A 385 11.91 -18.80 25.51
CA ASP A 385 13.24 -18.24 25.77
C ASP A 385 13.21 -16.84 26.40
N GLY A 386 12.00 -16.32 26.70
CA GLY A 386 11.80 -14.99 27.28
C GLY A 386 11.86 -13.84 26.27
N THR A 387 11.95 -14.12 24.97
CA THR A 387 11.86 -13.09 23.94
C THR A 387 10.39 -12.73 23.67
N PRO A 388 10.07 -11.45 23.40
CA PRO A 388 8.72 -11.08 23.00
C PRO A 388 8.43 -11.54 21.58
N GLY A 389 7.25 -12.11 21.37
CA GLY A 389 6.64 -12.33 20.07
C GLY A 389 5.43 -11.43 19.86
N HIS A 390 5.24 -10.93 18.65
CA HIS A 390 4.17 -10.00 18.31
C HIS A 390 3.14 -10.61 17.37
N PHE A 391 1.89 -10.25 17.61
CA PHE A 391 0.79 -10.53 16.71
C PHE A 391 -0.26 -9.41 16.79
N HIS A 392 -1.20 -9.41 15.87
CA HIS A 392 -2.40 -8.60 16.01
C HIS A 392 -3.63 -9.34 15.52
N LEU A 393 -4.78 -8.88 15.99
CA LEU A 393 -6.09 -9.34 15.58
C LEU A 393 -6.77 -8.22 14.82
N GLN A 394 -7.10 -8.48 13.56
CA GLN A 394 -8.01 -7.66 12.77
C GLN A 394 -9.40 -8.26 12.93
N ILE A 395 -10.30 -7.54 13.58
CA ILE A 395 -11.63 -8.04 13.92
C ILE A 395 -12.62 -7.27 13.06
N THR A 396 -13.30 -7.95 12.15
CA THR A 396 -14.42 -7.39 11.40
C THR A 396 -15.70 -8.03 11.87
N ALA A 397 -16.76 -7.25 11.91
CA ALA A 397 -18.10 -7.78 12.11
C ALA A 397 -19.03 -7.18 11.07
N SER A 398 -19.98 -7.99 10.63
CA SER A 398 -21.06 -7.54 9.79
C SER A 398 -22.32 -8.33 10.09
N GLY A 399 -23.45 -7.66 9.96
CA GLY A 399 -24.77 -8.21 10.17
C GLY A 399 -25.78 -7.10 10.25
N VAL A 400 -26.97 -7.44 10.72
CA VAL A 400 -28.18 -6.62 10.83
C VAL A 400 -28.73 -6.14 9.48
N GLY A 401 -29.94 -6.57 9.12
CA GLY A 401 -30.69 -6.05 7.98
C GLY A 401 -30.83 -7.02 6.79
N ALA A 402 -31.97 -6.91 6.09
CA ALA A 402 -32.33 -7.80 4.99
C ALA A 402 -31.35 -7.63 3.83
N LEU A 403 -30.64 -8.71 3.49
CA LEU A 403 -29.92 -8.81 2.24
C LEU A 403 -30.91 -8.77 1.07
N GLY A 404 -31.04 -7.62 0.42
CA GLY A 404 -31.78 -7.48 -0.84
C GLY A 404 -31.03 -8.12 -2.01
N MET A 405 -31.57 -7.98 -3.23
CA MET A 405 -31.00 -8.56 -4.47
C MET A 405 -29.56 -8.10 -4.82
N ASN A 406 -29.01 -7.09 -4.13
CA ASN A 406 -27.67 -6.53 -4.36
C ASN A 406 -26.71 -6.73 -3.17
N SER A 407 -26.89 -7.79 -2.37
CA SER A 407 -26.14 -8.04 -1.14
C SER A 407 -24.62 -8.05 -1.30
N GLU A 408 -24.12 -8.68 -2.35
CA GLU A 408 -22.68 -8.76 -2.65
C GLU A 408 -22.09 -7.37 -2.94
N ALA A 409 -22.81 -6.53 -3.69
CA ALA A 409 -22.41 -5.16 -3.99
C ALA A 409 -22.32 -4.28 -2.74
N GLU A 410 -23.29 -4.42 -1.84
CA GLU A 410 -23.33 -3.72 -0.55
C GLU A 410 -22.17 -4.18 0.35
N LEU A 411 -21.95 -5.49 0.45
CA LEU A 411 -20.85 -6.06 1.23
C LEU A 411 -19.48 -5.67 0.67
N PHE A 412 -19.32 -5.69 -0.66
CA PHE A 412 -18.10 -5.32 -1.36
C PHE A 412 -17.63 -3.90 -0.99
N LYS A 413 -18.57 -2.97 -0.83
CA LYS A 413 -18.26 -1.58 -0.47
C LYS A 413 -18.17 -1.32 1.03
N LYS A 414 -18.86 -2.11 1.87
CA LYS A 414 -18.96 -1.88 3.32
C LYS A 414 -17.95 -2.68 4.15
N ILE A 415 -17.51 -3.85 3.68
CA ILE A 415 -16.50 -4.64 4.39
C ILE A 415 -15.12 -4.00 4.21
N PRO A 416 -14.39 -3.66 5.30
CA PRO A 416 -13.08 -3.02 5.19
C PRO A 416 -12.05 -3.81 4.38
N ASN A 417 -12.21 -5.14 4.31
CA ASN A 417 -11.25 -6.05 3.70
C ASN A 417 -11.91 -7.02 2.70
N ILE A 418 -11.58 -6.87 1.42
CA ILE A 418 -12.13 -7.67 0.32
C ILE A 418 -11.87 -9.18 0.48
N ASP A 419 -10.76 -9.58 1.10
CA ASP A 419 -10.44 -11.01 1.31
C ASP A 419 -11.41 -11.73 2.26
N GLU A 420 -12.34 -11.01 2.88
CA GLU A 420 -13.33 -11.56 3.83
C GLU A 420 -14.73 -11.60 3.25
N LEU A 421 -14.94 -11.06 2.04
CA LEU A 421 -16.26 -10.91 1.43
C LEU A 421 -17.03 -12.24 1.44
N ASP A 422 -16.39 -13.31 1.00
CA ASP A 422 -17.01 -14.63 0.91
C ASP A 422 -17.52 -15.18 2.24
N ARG A 423 -16.96 -14.74 3.37
CA ARG A 423 -17.37 -15.17 4.72
C ARG A 423 -18.74 -14.60 5.12
N PHE A 424 -19.21 -13.61 4.37
CA PHE A 424 -20.45 -12.89 4.61
C PHE A 424 -21.53 -13.18 3.55
N ASN A 425 -21.27 -14.06 2.57
CA ASN A 425 -22.20 -14.38 1.48
C ASN A 425 -23.53 -15.00 1.97
N ASP A 426 -23.54 -15.65 3.14
CA ASP A 426 -24.72 -16.29 3.75
C ASP A 426 -25.27 -15.52 4.96
N LEU A 427 -25.09 -14.19 5.02
CA LEU A 427 -25.62 -13.39 6.12
C LEU A 427 -27.15 -13.43 6.15
N THR A 428 -27.73 -13.61 7.34
CA THR A 428 -29.17 -13.44 7.60
C THR A 428 -29.39 -12.41 8.69
N ASP A 429 -30.60 -11.87 8.79
CA ASP A 429 -30.98 -10.83 9.76
C ASP A 429 -30.85 -11.26 11.24
N ASP A 430 -30.70 -12.56 11.50
CA ASP A 430 -30.69 -13.15 12.84
C ASP A 430 -29.29 -13.22 13.47
N TRP A 431 -28.23 -13.10 12.68
CA TRP A 431 -26.85 -13.33 13.12
C TRP A 431 -25.95 -12.14 12.83
N ILE A 432 -25.01 -11.90 13.74
CA ILE A 432 -23.83 -11.09 13.46
C ILE A 432 -22.67 -12.05 13.19
N VAL A 433 -22.08 -11.95 12.01
CA VAL A 433 -20.87 -12.67 11.66
C VAL A 433 -19.68 -11.84 12.11
N ILE A 434 -18.81 -12.43 12.91
CA ILE A 434 -17.57 -11.81 13.38
C ILE A 434 -16.41 -12.64 12.83
N THR A 435 -15.49 -12.00 12.13
CA THR A 435 -14.24 -12.59 11.67
C THR A 435 -13.09 -12.00 12.47
N ILE A 436 -12.33 -12.86 13.13
CA ILE A 436 -11.10 -12.55 13.83
C ILE A 436 -9.95 -13.09 12.98
N ARG A 437 -9.25 -12.19 12.29
CA ARG A 437 -8.04 -12.49 11.53
C ARG A 437 -6.84 -12.27 12.45
N GLY A 438 -6.26 -13.37 12.93
CA GLY A 438 -4.99 -13.38 13.63
C GLY A 438 -3.82 -13.31 12.66
N ILE A 439 -2.93 -12.36 12.89
CA ILE A 439 -1.74 -12.10 12.10
C ILE A 439 -0.55 -12.17 13.05
N GLY A 440 0.15 -13.30 13.04
CA GLY A 440 1.36 -13.50 13.83
C GLY A 440 2.61 -13.15 13.02
N GLU A 441 3.63 -12.60 13.68
CA GLU A 441 4.91 -12.37 13.04
C GLU A 441 5.62 -13.69 12.71
N MET A 442 6.37 -13.67 11.61
CA MET A 442 7.35 -14.70 11.30
C MET A 442 8.73 -14.07 11.37
N LEU A 443 9.56 -14.56 12.29
CA LEU A 443 10.90 -14.01 12.52
C LEU A 443 11.81 -14.29 11.32
N GLY A 444 12.58 -13.28 10.95
CA GLY A 444 13.60 -13.40 9.91
C GLY A 444 14.88 -14.03 10.45
N ASP A 445 15.59 -14.77 9.60
CA ASP A 445 16.92 -15.28 9.91
C ASP A 445 17.95 -14.69 8.93
N LYS A 446 18.97 -14.02 9.51
CA LYS A 446 20.10 -13.42 8.77
C LYS A 446 21.26 -14.39 8.57
N THR A 447 21.30 -15.45 9.37
CA THR A 447 22.45 -16.34 9.53
C THR A 447 22.26 -17.66 8.81
N SER A 448 21.02 -18.15 8.68
CA SER A 448 20.79 -19.43 8.04
C SER A 448 21.10 -19.39 6.54
N PRO A 449 21.92 -20.33 6.03
CA PRO A 449 22.10 -20.52 4.59
C PRO A 449 20.81 -21.04 3.94
N ASP A 450 19.97 -21.74 4.70
CA ASP A 450 18.72 -22.35 4.24
C ASP A 450 17.56 -22.13 5.25
N PRO A 451 16.97 -20.92 5.31
CA PRO A 451 15.90 -20.63 6.25
C PRO A 451 14.60 -21.33 5.84
N LEU A 452 13.78 -21.72 6.82
CA LEU A 452 12.45 -22.32 6.59
C LEU A 452 11.52 -21.38 5.80
N ASN A 453 11.71 -20.08 5.98
CA ASN A 453 11.07 -18.99 5.27
C ASN A 453 11.92 -18.56 4.07
N ARG A 454 11.82 -19.30 2.98
CA ARG A 454 12.47 -18.97 1.71
C ARG A 454 11.50 -18.98 0.53
N VAL A 455 11.89 -18.24 -0.49
CA VAL A 455 11.33 -18.33 -1.84
C VAL A 455 12.48 -18.37 -2.83
N ILE A 456 12.26 -19.00 -3.97
CA ILE A 456 13.22 -19.05 -5.06
C ILE A 456 12.83 -17.94 -6.04
N LEU A 457 13.74 -17.01 -6.29
CA LEU A 457 13.49 -15.91 -7.21
C LEU A 457 13.43 -16.43 -8.64
N ASP A 458 12.50 -15.90 -9.44
CA ASP A 458 12.58 -16.09 -10.88
C ASP A 458 13.66 -15.17 -11.44
N ASN A 459 14.72 -15.74 -12.05
CA ASN A 459 15.85 -14.98 -12.58
C ASN A 459 15.46 -14.08 -13.76
N LEU A 460 14.30 -14.28 -14.38
CA LEU A 460 13.82 -13.44 -15.48
C LEU A 460 12.77 -12.40 -15.04
N GLY A 461 12.31 -12.45 -13.79
CA GLY A 461 11.08 -11.78 -13.38
C GLY A 461 9.84 -12.42 -14.03
N PRO A 462 8.63 -11.89 -13.77
CA PRO A 462 7.41 -12.37 -14.40
C PRO A 462 7.26 -11.91 -15.85
#